data_AF-A0A395GMT7-F1
#
_entry.id   AF-A0A395GMT7-F1
#
_cell.length_a   1.000
_cell.length_b   1.000
_cell.length_c   1.000
_cell.angle_alpha   90.00
_cell.angle_beta   90.00
_cell.angle_gamma   90.00
#
_symmetry.space_group_name_H-M   'P 1'
#
loop_
_entity.id
_entity.type
_entity.pdbx_description
1 polymer ?
#
loop_
_entity_poly.entity_id
_entity_poly.type
_entity_poly.pdbx_seq_one_letter_code
_entity_poly.pdbx_strand_id
1 'polypeptide(L)'
;PSWFTSTLLARRLLALSTTGIASTIFPSPLPSTSHAPPSVAGHSISLTEYLADCDATLPNPPTEEGNPTFLALRVATTFRNTASGSNISLSLDWWSHINDTAPVFPGFPLSQAGLPRATLFGYIEPFETPVPEETESALKECYLAKHPDAEVWLPGREGAPHASFWARLVVTQVYWIGGFGGLQQIGWLNVTEWKGVSETGSAVDIGDGSGRGWGDVRLPGERE
;
A
#
# COMPACT_ATOMS: atom_id res chain seq x y z
N PRO A 1 0.18 -15.89 16.00
CA PRO A 1 1.03 -16.23 14.83
C PRO A 1 2.49 -15.85 15.08
N SER A 2 3.45 -16.44 14.34
CA SER A 2 4.84 -15.97 14.34
C SER A 2 4.95 -14.56 13.74
N TRP A 3 6.09 -13.89 13.96
CA TRP A 3 6.38 -12.62 13.28
C TRP A 3 6.41 -12.77 11.77
N PHE A 4 7.07 -13.80 11.24
CA PHE A 4 7.08 -14.06 9.80
C PHE A 4 5.66 -14.31 9.24
N THR A 5 4.82 -15.09 9.92
CA THR A 5 3.42 -15.27 9.52
C THR A 5 2.66 -13.93 9.50
N SER A 6 3.00 -13.00 10.41
CA SER A 6 2.43 -11.66 10.44
C SER A 6 2.91 -10.82 9.25
N THR A 7 4.17 -10.98 8.83
CA THR A 7 4.71 -10.40 7.59
C THR A 7 3.96 -10.91 6.36
N LEU A 8 3.72 -12.22 6.26
CA LEU A 8 2.93 -12.81 5.17
C LEU A 8 1.51 -12.24 5.12
N LEU A 9 0.84 -12.14 6.27
CA LEU A 9 -0.50 -11.54 6.37
C LEU A 9 -0.51 -10.06 5.97
N ALA A 10 0.52 -9.30 6.34
CA ALA A 10 0.64 -7.89 5.95
C ALA A 10 0.87 -7.73 4.44
N ARG A 11 1.71 -8.58 3.83
CA ARG A 11 1.89 -8.61 2.37
C ARG A 11 0.60 -8.99 1.65
N ARG A 12 -0.14 -9.97 2.16
CA ARG A 12 -1.46 -10.33 1.63
C ARG A 12 -2.48 -9.19 1.75
N LEU A 13 -2.46 -8.45 2.87
CA LEU A 13 -3.29 -7.26 3.04
C LEU A 13 -2.97 -6.20 1.97
N LEU A 14 -1.69 -5.94 1.70
CA LEU A 14 -1.29 -5.05 0.61
C LEU A 14 -1.79 -5.54 -0.75
N ALA A 15 -1.55 -6.80 -1.11
CA ALA A 15 -1.94 -7.38 -2.40
C ALA A 15 -3.45 -7.33 -2.69
N LEU A 16 -4.26 -7.43 -1.63
CA LEU A 16 -5.73 -7.38 -1.73
C LEU A 16 -6.31 -5.96 -1.63
N SER A 17 -5.56 -5.00 -1.08
CA SER A 17 -6.04 -3.63 -0.90
C SER A 17 -6.17 -2.89 -2.24
N THR A 18 -7.29 -2.20 -2.44
CA THR A 18 -7.51 -1.30 -3.58
C THR A 18 -7.33 0.18 -3.20
N THR A 19 -7.52 0.51 -1.93
CA THR A 19 -7.38 1.87 -1.40
C THR A 19 -6.63 1.88 -0.10
N GLY A 20 -6.04 3.03 0.24
CA GLY A 20 -5.43 3.25 1.56
C GLY A 20 -5.47 4.72 1.95
N ILE A 21 -5.20 4.99 3.24
CA ILE A 21 -5.15 6.35 3.77
C ILE A 21 -3.69 6.81 3.78
N ALA A 22 -3.35 7.64 2.81
CA ALA A 22 -2.05 8.30 2.68
C ALA A 22 -1.97 9.52 3.60
N SER A 23 -0.96 9.58 4.45
CA SER A 23 -0.67 10.73 5.30
C SER A 23 0.62 11.40 4.89
N THR A 24 0.56 12.70 4.60
CA THR A 24 1.69 13.54 4.16
C THR A 24 1.69 14.86 4.92
N ILE A 25 2.78 15.61 4.83
CA ILE A 25 2.98 16.89 5.53
C ILE A 25 2.98 18.01 4.49
N PHE A 26 2.23 19.07 4.74
CA PHE A 26 2.32 20.28 3.93
C PHE A 26 3.71 20.92 4.04
N PRO A 27 4.28 21.42 2.94
CA PRO A 27 5.55 22.14 3.00
C PRO A 27 5.48 23.37 3.91
N SER A 28 6.60 23.71 4.54
CA SER A 28 6.76 24.91 5.36
C SER A 28 8.06 25.62 4.97
N PRO A 29 7.99 26.81 4.35
CA PRO A 29 6.77 27.56 4.02
C PRO A 29 5.94 26.91 2.90
N LEU A 30 4.65 27.24 2.84
CA LEU A 30 3.80 26.86 1.71
C LEU A 30 4.26 27.56 0.43
N PRO A 31 4.16 26.91 -0.76
CA PRO A 31 4.37 27.56 -2.04
C PRO A 31 3.46 28.78 -2.19
N SER A 32 3.95 29.84 -2.83
CA SER A 32 3.16 31.06 -3.09
C SER A 32 1.92 30.82 -3.97
N THR A 33 1.92 29.73 -4.74
CA THR A 33 0.80 29.27 -5.57
C THR A 33 -0.19 28.36 -4.82
N SER A 34 0.09 28.03 -3.56
CA SER A 34 -0.77 27.18 -2.74
C SER A 34 -2.04 27.93 -2.32
N HIS A 35 -3.19 27.26 -2.45
CA HIS A 35 -4.45 27.72 -1.87
C HIS A 35 -4.68 27.20 -0.44
N ALA A 36 -3.74 26.44 0.12
CA ALA A 36 -3.85 25.97 1.50
C ALA A 36 -3.75 27.13 2.49
N PRO A 37 -4.56 27.17 3.56
CA PRO A 37 -4.44 28.19 4.60
C PRO A 37 -3.02 28.23 5.20
N PRO A 38 -2.43 29.40 5.49
CA PRO A 38 -1.10 29.48 6.09
C PRO A 38 -0.95 28.68 7.40
N SER A 39 -2.03 28.52 8.15
CA SER A 39 -2.07 27.76 9.41
C SER A 39 -1.84 26.26 9.26
N VAL A 40 -1.90 25.69 8.05
CA VAL A 40 -1.63 24.25 7.83
C VAL A 40 -0.21 23.97 7.35
N ALA A 41 0.65 24.98 7.20
CA ALA A 41 2.06 24.77 6.87
C ALA A 41 2.73 23.85 7.91
N GLY A 42 3.40 22.78 7.45
CA GLY A 42 4.03 21.80 8.34
C GLY A 42 3.06 20.85 9.07
N HIS A 43 1.74 20.98 8.88
CA HIS A 43 0.78 20.03 9.42
C HIS A 43 0.61 18.81 8.52
N SER A 44 0.27 17.68 9.14
CA SER A 44 -0.12 16.48 8.41
C SER A 44 -1.55 16.59 7.85
N ILE A 45 -1.78 15.90 6.74
CA ILE A 45 -3.10 15.64 6.18
C ILE A 45 -3.17 14.18 5.77
N SER A 46 -4.32 13.56 5.98
CA SER A 46 -4.61 12.18 5.59
C SER A 46 -5.69 12.17 4.51
N LEU A 47 -5.43 11.49 3.40
CA LEU A 47 -6.30 11.42 2.22
C LEU A 47 -6.37 9.97 1.73
N THR A 48 -7.51 9.61 1.14
CA THR A 48 -7.67 8.27 0.53
C THR A 48 -7.09 8.27 -0.87
N GLU A 49 -6.27 7.28 -1.19
CA GLU A 49 -5.65 7.10 -2.50
C GLU A 49 -5.93 5.70 -3.04
N TYR A 50 -6.05 5.59 -4.37
CA TYR A 50 -6.11 4.31 -5.07
C TYR A 50 -4.71 3.72 -5.19
N LEU A 51 -4.59 2.42 -4.96
CA LEU A 51 -3.33 1.69 -5.06
C LEU A 51 -3.52 0.28 -5.61
N ALA A 52 -2.42 -0.32 -6.07
CA ALA A 52 -2.35 -1.74 -6.41
C ALA A 52 -0.92 -2.27 -6.14
N ASP A 53 -0.80 -3.56 -5.82
CA ASP A 53 0.50 -4.24 -5.68
C ASP A 53 0.92 -4.82 -7.04
N CYS A 54 1.75 -4.09 -7.78
CA CYS A 54 2.11 -4.43 -9.17
C CYS A 54 3.59 -4.77 -9.38
N ASP A 55 4.41 -4.81 -8.33
CA ASP A 55 5.85 -5.08 -8.45
C ASP A 55 6.12 -6.40 -9.21
N ALA A 56 5.37 -7.45 -8.88
CA ALA A 56 5.52 -8.78 -9.45
C ALA A 56 5.10 -8.88 -10.94
N THR A 57 4.32 -7.93 -11.45
CA THR A 57 3.82 -7.96 -12.84
C THR A 57 4.72 -7.19 -13.80
N LEU A 58 5.71 -6.45 -13.30
CA LEU A 58 6.61 -5.66 -14.15
C LEU A 58 7.49 -6.56 -15.04
N PRO A 59 7.90 -6.12 -16.24
CA PRO A 59 8.73 -6.94 -17.14
C PRO A 59 10.08 -7.36 -16.54
N ASN A 60 10.63 -6.50 -15.67
CA ASN A 60 11.79 -6.79 -14.85
C ASN A 60 11.38 -6.59 -13.39
N PRO A 61 10.75 -7.59 -12.75
CA PRO A 61 10.32 -7.47 -11.36
C PRO A 61 11.50 -7.10 -10.47
N PRO A 62 11.32 -6.19 -9.50
CA PRO A 62 12.38 -5.88 -8.56
C PRO A 62 12.70 -7.11 -7.72
N THR A 63 13.96 -7.23 -7.27
CA THR A 63 14.36 -8.27 -6.31
C THR A 63 13.71 -8.10 -4.94
N GLU A 64 13.23 -6.88 -4.65
CA GLU A 64 12.51 -6.51 -3.45
C GLU A 64 11.10 -6.05 -3.85
N GLU A 65 10.07 -6.78 -3.41
CA GLU A 65 8.67 -6.43 -3.65
C GLU A 65 8.05 -5.69 -2.46
N GLY A 66 6.75 -5.42 -2.55
CA GLY A 66 5.96 -4.83 -1.46
C GLY A 66 5.93 -3.30 -1.51
N ASN A 67 6.09 -2.73 -2.71
CA ASN A 67 5.93 -1.30 -2.96
C ASN A 67 4.62 -1.06 -3.72
N PRO A 68 3.56 -0.49 -3.08
CA PRO A 68 2.33 -0.21 -3.78
C PRO A 68 2.55 0.81 -4.90
N THR A 69 1.91 0.55 -6.03
CA THR A 69 1.82 1.44 -7.19
C THR A 69 0.63 2.37 -7.05
N PHE A 70 0.81 3.62 -7.46
CA PHE A 70 -0.22 4.65 -7.58
C PHE A 70 -0.35 5.11 -9.03
N LEU A 71 -1.59 5.33 -9.47
CA LEU A 71 -1.88 6.24 -10.56
C LEU A 71 -2.04 7.66 -9.97
N ALA A 72 -0.91 8.32 -9.79
CA ALA A 72 -0.84 9.58 -9.06
C ALA A 72 -1.38 10.76 -9.88
N LEU A 73 -2.10 11.68 -9.24
CA LEU A 73 -2.60 12.91 -9.87
C LEU A 73 -1.75 14.12 -9.47
N ARG A 74 -1.29 14.91 -10.45
CA ARG A 74 -0.49 16.14 -10.18
C ARG A 74 -1.26 17.21 -9.40
N VAL A 75 -2.60 17.15 -9.43
CA VAL A 75 -3.47 18.07 -8.69
C VAL A 75 -3.63 17.67 -7.21
N ALA A 76 -3.46 16.39 -6.87
CA ALA A 76 -3.77 15.88 -5.56
C ALA A 76 -2.74 16.33 -4.51
N THR A 77 -3.24 16.71 -3.34
CA THR A 77 -2.43 17.22 -2.23
C THR A 77 -1.38 16.23 -1.77
N THR A 78 -1.70 14.93 -1.72
CA THR A 78 -0.76 13.85 -1.37
C THR A 78 0.52 13.94 -2.20
N PHE A 79 0.38 13.94 -3.54
CA PHE A 79 1.54 13.94 -4.44
C PHE A 79 2.22 15.29 -4.56
N ARG A 80 1.51 16.40 -4.32
CA ARG A 80 2.12 17.74 -4.20
C ARG A 80 2.99 17.86 -2.95
N ASN A 81 2.52 17.32 -1.82
CA ASN A 81 3.28 17.29 -0.58
C ASN A 81 4.52 16.40 -0.72
N THR A 82 4.39 15.21 -1.32
CA THR A 82 5.56 14.33 -1.52
C THR A 82 6.57 14.92 -2.50
N ALA A 83 6.11 15.57 -3.58
CA ALA A 83 6.98 16.32 -4.49
C ALA A 83 7.68 17.52 -3.81
N SER A 84 7.13 18.02 -2.70
CA SER A 84 7.72 19.08 -1.88
C SER A 84 8.60 18.54 -0.74
N GLY A 85 8.94 17.23 -0.75
CA GLY A 85 9.84 16.60 0.20
C GLY A 85 9.17 15.89 1.37
N SER A 86 7.84 15.78 1.40
CA SER A 86 7.17 14.97 2.41
C SER A 86 7.42 13.49 2.17
N ASN A 87 7.93 12.78 3.17
CA ASN A 87 7.72 11.34 3.27
C ASN A 87 6.22 11.05 3.45
N ILE A 88 5.84 9.78 3.29
CA ILE A 88 4.46 9.34 3.32
C ILE A 88 4.33 8.13 4.25
N SER A 89 3.20 8.07 4.97
CA SER A 89 2.71 6.82 5.52
C SER A 89 1.39 6.43 4.85
N LEU A 90 1.19 5.14 4.60
CA LEU A 90 -0.01 4.60 3.97
C LEU A 90 -0.63 3.57 4.91
N SER A 91 -1.82 3.87 5.43
CA SER A 91 -2.57 2.94 6.28
C SER A 91 -3.51 2.08 5.45
N LEU A 92 -3.49 0.78 5.70
CA LEU A 92 -4.33 -0.25 5.11
C LEU A 92 -5.10 -0.97 6.22
N ASP A 93 -6.35 -1.31 5.97
CA ASP A 93 -7.20 -2.04 6.90
C ASP A 93 -8.04 -3.12 6.22
N TRP A 94 -8.42 -4.12 7.00
CA TRP A 94 -9.30 -5.20 6.58
C TRP A 94 -10.72 -5.07 7.15
N TRP A 95 -11.11 -3.87 7.61
CA TRP A 95 -12.30 -3.69 8.45
C TRP A 95 -13.62 -3.99 7.74
N SER A 96 -13.67 -3.81 6.42
CA SER A 96 -14.87 -4.09 5.61
C SER A 96 -15.29 -5.56 5.61
N HIS A 97 -14.39 -6.48 5.95
CA HIS A 97 -14.63 -7.93 5.94
C HIS A 97 -15.21 -8.46 7.26
N ILE A 98 -15.60 -7.58 8.19
CA ILE A 98 -16.07 -7.99 9.51
C ILE A 98 -17.25 -8.97 9.46
N ASN A 99 -18.15 -8.81 8.49
CA ASN A 99 -19.31 -9.66 8.32
C ASN A 99 -18.98 -11.06 7.78
N ASP A 100 -17.78 -11.26 7.25
CA ASP A 100 -17.29 -12.55 6.76
C ASP A 100 -16.44 -13.27 7.82
N THR A 101 -16.31 -12.72 9.03
CA THR A 101 -15.46 -13.25 10.09
C THR A 101 -16.25 -13.95 11.19
N ALA A 102 -15.55 -14.75 11.99
CA ALA A 102 -16.08 -15.34 13.21
C ALA A 102 -15.64 -14.54 14.45
N PRO A 103 -16.43 -14.56 15.54
CA PRO A 103 -15.99 -14.09 16.84
C PRO A 103 -14.65 -14.70 17.26
N VAL A 104 -13.82 -13.88 17.90
CA VAL A 104 -12.49 -14.28 18.37
C VAL A 104 -12.57 -15.40 19.42
N PHE A 105 -13.62 -15.41 20.24
CA PHE A 105 -13.99 -16.51 21.12
C PHE A 105 -15.52 -16.58 21.25
N PRO A 106 -16.10 -17.73 21.65
CA PRO A 106 -17.53 -17.88 21.82
C PRO A 106 -18.12 -16.80 22.73
N GLY A 107 -19.15 -16.10 22.24
CA GLY A 107 -19.82 -15.01 22.96
C GLY A 107 -19.16 -13.63 22.84
N PHE A 108 -17.99 -13.52 22.20
CA PHE A 108 -17.41 -12.20 21.88
C PHE A 108 -18.14 -11.56 20.70
N PRO A 109 -18.41 -10.25 20.70
CA PRO A 109 -18.99 -9.60 19.54
C PRO A 109 -17.99 -9.56 18.37
N LEU A 110 -18.50 -9.53 17.14
CA LEU A 110 -17.67 -9.16 15.99
C LEU A 110 -17.10 -7.75 16.23
N SER A 111 -15.79 -7.60 16.04
CA SER A 111 -15.10 -6.33 16.25
C SER A 111 -14.05 -6.09 15.17
N GLN A 112 -14.18 -4.97 14.47
CA GLN A 112 -13.20 -4.50 13.48
C GLN A 112 -11.80 -4.30 14.12
N ALA A 113 -11.74 -3.97 15.41
CA ALA A 113 -10.47 -3.87 16.14
C ALA A 113 -9.71 -5.20 16.18
N GLY A 114 -10.41 -6.32 16.05
CA GLY A 114 -9.82 -7.66 15.93
C GLY A 114 -9.31 -8.00 14.53
N LEU A 115 -9.55 -7.15 13.53
CA LEU A 115 -9.11 -7.38 12.15
C LEU A 115 -7.77 -6.71 11.84
N PRO A 116 -7.03 -7.27 10.87
CA PRO A 116 -5.69 -6.79 10.58
C PRO A 116 -5.64 -5.40 9.94
N ARG A 117 -4.57 -4.68 10.26
CA ARG A 117 -4.22 -3.36 9.73
C ARG A 117 -2.70 -3.24 9.62
N ALA A 118 -2.25 -2.49 8.62
CA ALA A 118 -0.84 -2.16 8.45
C ALA A 118 -0.68 -0.66 8.18
N THR A 119 0.45 -0.09 8.62
CA THR A 119 0.90 1.22 8.15
C THR A 119 2.26 1.04 7.50
N LEU A 120 2.33 1.34 6.21
CA LEU A 120 3.57 1.36 5.42
C LEU A 120 4.18 2.75 5.53
N PHE A 121 5.49 2.84 5.71
CA PHE A 121 6.22 4.11 5.74
C PHE A 121 7.24 4.13 4.62
N GLY A 122 7.41 5.28 4.00
CA GLY A 122 8.33 5.40 2.87
C GLY A 122 8.30 6.76 2.20
N TYR A 123 8.65 6.76 0.92
CA TYR A 123 8.64 7.92 0.05
C TYR A 123 8.05 7.54 -1.31
N ILE A 124 7.49 8.54 -2.00
CA ILE A 124 6.98 8.36 -3.35
C ILE A 124 8.13 8.52 -4.34
N GLU A 125 8.28 7.54 -5.23
CA GLU A 125 9.20 7.57 -6.35
C GLU A 125 8.40 7.47 -7.66
N PRO A 126 8.40 8.51 -8.51
CA PRO A 126 7.78 8.43 -9.84
C PRO A 126 8.53 7.45 -10.74
N PHE A 127 7.81 6.75 -11.61
CA PHE A 127 8.46 6.03 -12.71
C PHE A 127 9.10 7.01 -13.69
N GLU A 128 10.13 6.56 -14.42
CA GLU A 128 10.77 7.36 -15.48
C GLU A 128 9.73 7.86 -16.49
N THR A 129 9.95 9.06 -17.03
CA THR A 129 9.06 9.65 -18.04
C THR A 129 9.85 9.96 -19.31
N PRO A 130 9.52 9.37 -20.47
CA PRO A 130 8.41 8.43 -20.68
C PRO A 130 8.65 7.07 -19.99
N VAL A 131 7.57 6.43 -19.54
CA VAL A 131 7.63 5.06 -19.00
C VAL A 131 7.90 4.11 -20.19
N PRO A 132 8.81 3.14 -20.07
CA PRO A 132 9.02 2.14 -21.12
C PRO A 132 7.70 1.42 -21.46
N GLU A 133 7.46 1.15 -22.75
CA GLU A 133 6.17 0.63 -23.24
C GLU A 133 5.75 -0.69 -22.58
N GLU A 134 6.69 -1.62 -22.39
CA GLU A 134 6.44 -2.90 -21.71
C GLU A 134 6.06 -2.68 -20.23
N THR A 135 6.77 -1.77 -19.54
CA THR A 135 6.48 -1.40 -18.15
C THR A 135 5.12 -0.73 -18.04
N GLU A 136 4.80 0.20 -18.94
CA GLU A 136 3.51 0.89 -18.93
C GLU A 136 2.35 -0.07 -19.21
N SER A 137 2.54 -1.03 -20.11
CA SER A 137 1.54 -2.07 -20.41
C SER A 137 1.28 -2.95 -19.20
N ALA A 138 2.34 -3.42 -18.53
CA ALA A 138 2.23 -4.21 -17.30
C ALA A 138 1.55 -3.44 -16.15
N LEU A 139 1.91 -2.16 -15.97
CA LEU A 139 1.28 -1.29 -14.98
C LEU A 139 -0.22 -1.11 -15.27
N LYS A 140 -0.60 -0.88 -16.53
CA LYS A 140 -2.00 -0.75 -16.94
C LYS A 140 -2.77 -2.03 -16.66
N GLU A 141 -2.25 -3.18 -17.07
CA GLU A 141 -2.92 -4.47 -16.86
C GLU A 141 -3.16 -4.74 -15.37
N CYS A 142 -2.12 -4.64 -14.55
CA CYS A 142 -2.23 -4.86 -13.11
C CYS A 142 -3.16 -3.85 -12.42
N TYR A 143 -2.97 -2.56 -12.68
CA TYR A 143 -3.70 -1.51 -11.97
C TYR A 143 -5.19 -1.50 -12.36
N LEU A 144 -5.52 -1.66 -13.64
CA LEU A 144 -6.90 -1.68 -14.11
C LEU A 144 -7.67 -2.93 -13.68
N ALA A 145 -6.98 -4.04 -13.37
CA ALA A 145 -7.62 -5.20 -12.75
C ALA A 145 -8.23 -4.86 -11.37
N LYS A 146 -7.64 -3.88 -10.65
CA LYS A 146 -8.17 -3.38 -9.37
C LYS A 146 -9.08 -2.16 -9.54
N HIS A 147 -8.76 -1.29 -10.51
CA HIS A 147 -9.40 0.01 -10.74
C HIS A 147 -9.81 0.18 -12.22
N PRO A 148 -10.85 -0.53 -12.70
CA PRO A 148 -11.24 -0.47 -14.10
C PRO A 148 -11.71 0.93 -14.54
N ASP A 149 -12.23 1.73 -13.61
CA ASP A 149 -12.61 3.12 -13.82
C ASP A 149 -11.40 4.04 -14.10
N ALA A 150 -10.18 3.62 -13.73
CA ALA A 150 -8.95 4.36 -14.00
C ALA A 150 -8.57 4.45 -15.48
N GLU A 151 -9.17 3.62 -16.33
CA GLU A 151 -8.87 3.54 -17.76
C GLU A 151 -9.04 4.90 -18.47
N VAL A 152 -10.01 5.71 -18.05
CA VAL A 152 -10.34 7.00 -18.69
C VAL A 152 -9.45 8.16 -18.23
N TRP A 153 -8.57 7.94 -17.25
CA TRP A 153 -7.66 8.97 -16.72
C TRP A 153 -6.21 8.48 -16.56
N LEU A 154 -5.81 7.49 -17.37
CA LEU A 154 -4.42 7.05 -17.54
C LEU A 154 -3.49 8.19 -18.03
N PRO A 155 -2.17 8.07 -17.81
CA PRO A 155 -1.23 9.12 -18.21
C PRO A 155 -1.30 9.38 -19.72
N GLY A 156 -1.31 10.66 -20.11
CA GLY A 156 -1.37 11.07 -21.51
C GLY A 156 -2.74 10.90 -22.20
N ARG A 157 -3.77 10.41 -21.50
CA ARG A 157 -5.10 10.24 -22.11
C ARG A 157 -5.77 11.58 -22.37
N GLU A 158 -6.14 11.82 -23.63
CA GLU A 158 -6.91 13.01 -24.03
C GLU A 158 -8.27 13.01 -23.32
N GLY A 159 -8.67 14.18 -22.80
CA GLY A 159 -9.92 14.35 -22.05
C GLY A 159 -9.88 13.87 -20.60
N ALA A 160 -8.74 13.38 -20.10
CA ALA A 160 -8.59 13.06 -18.68
C ALA A 160 -8.85 14.32 -17.82
N PRO A 161 -9.59 14.22 -16.70
CA PRO A 161 -9.91 15.37 -15.84
C PRO A 161 -8.65 16.09 -15.32
N HIS A 162 -7.58 15.34 -15.06
CA HIS A 162 -6.30 15.84 -14.60
C HIS A 162 -5.14 15.00 -15.14
N ALA A 163 -3.95 15.60 -15.19
CA ALA A 163 -2.73 14.91 -15.57
C ALA A 163 -2.33 13.89 -14.47
N SER A 164 -2.34 12.62 -14.85
CA SER A 164 -1.86 11.50 -14.05
C SER A 164 -0.43 11.08 -14.41
N PHE A 165 0.21 10.34 -13.53
CA PHE A 165 1.52 9.72 -13.74
C PHE A 165 1.66 8.47 -12.87
N TRP A 166 2.50 7.51 -13.28
CA TRP A 166 2.78 6.33 -12.48
C TRP A 166 3.81 6.64 -11.39
N ALA A 167 3.56 6.16 -10.17
CA ALA A 167 4.49 6.26 -9.06
C ALA A 167 4.42 5.03 -8.16
N ARG A 168 5.48 4.77 -7.40
CA ARG A 168 5.51 3.74 -6.36
C ARG A 168 5.78 4.35 -5.00
N LEU A 169 5.22 3.75 -3.94
CA LEU A 169 5.68 3.97 -2.57
C LEU A 169 6.82 3.02 -2.29
N VAL A 170 8.05 3.53 -2.21
CA VAL A 170 9.19 2.74 -1.74
C VAL A 170 9.07 2.55 -0.24
N VAL A 171 8.70 1.35 0.19
CA VAL A 171 8.46 1.01 1.60
C VAL A 171 9.79 0.79 2.32
N THR A 172 9.97 1.51 3.42
CA THR A 172 11.17 1.43 4.26
C THR A 172 10.90 0.89 5.65
N GLN A 173 9.66 0.96 6.14
CA GLN A 173 9.22 0.34 7.40
C GLN A 173 7.75 -0.07 7.33
N VAL A 174 7.37 -1.06 8.12
CA VAL A 174 5.97 -1.50 8.26
C VAL A 174 5.61 -1.67 9.73
N TYR A 175 4.51 -1.05 10.13
CA TYR A 175 3.89 -1.27 11.44
C TYR A 175 2.62 -2.11 11.28
N TRP A 176 2.54 -3.21 12.01
CA TRP A 176 1.47 -4.20 11.91
C TRP A 176 0.60 -4.23 13.16
N ILE A 177 -0.71 -4.37 12.95
CA ILE A 177 -1.68 -4.71 13.98
C ILE A 177 -2.51 -5.87 13.43
N GLY A 178 -2.23 -7.10 13.87
CA GLY A 178 -2.97 -8.27 13.37
C GLY A 178 -4.38 -8.42 13.95
N GLY A 179 -4.74 -7.63 14.95
CA GLY A 179 -6.00 -7.72 15.71
C GLY A 179 -5.75 -7.42 17.19
N PHE A 180 -6.44 -8.12 18.09
CA PHE A 180 -6.22 -7.96 19.53
C PHE A 180 -4.86 -8.52 20.00
N GLY A 181 -4.15 -7.74 20.82
CA GLY A 181 -2.91 -8.17 21.46
C GLY A 181 -3.11 -9.38 22.37
N GLY A 182 -2.12 -10.28 22.41
CA GLY A 182 -2.22 -11.57 23.10
C GLY A 182 -2.75 -12.72 22.23
N LEU A 183 -3.38 -12.40 21.09
CA LEU A 183 -3.78 -13.35 20.06
C LEU A 183 -3.02 -13.14 18.75
N GLN A 184 -2.69 -11.88 18.48
CA GLN A 184 -2.01 -11.43 17.27
C GLN A 184 -0.76 -10.62 17.63
N GLN A 185 0.18 -10.53 16.68
CA GLN A 185 1.33 -9.65 16.82
C GLN A 185 0.90 -8.20 16.58
N ILE A 186 1.50 -7.28 17.34
CA ILE A 186 1.38 -5.83 17.18
C ILE A 186 2.77 -5.24 17.29
N GLY A 187 3.23 -4.55 16.25
CA GLY A 187 4.54 -3.92 16.25
C GLY A 187 5.18 -3.82 14.87
N TRP A 188 6.47 -3.50 14.86
CA TRP A 188 7.26 -3.33 13.65
C TRP A 188 7.60 -4.67 13.03
N LEU A 189 7.36 -4.81 11.72
CA LEU A 189 7.80 -5.97 10.95
C LEU A 189 9.26 -5.81 10.53
N ASN A 190 9.93 -6.92 10.26
CA ASN A 190 11.27 -6.91 9.69
C ASN A 190 11.19 -6.49 8.22
N VAL A 191 11.78 -5.34 7.86
CA VAL A 191 11.71 -4.81 6.49
C VAL A 191 12.42 -5.72 5.47
N THR A 192 13.45 -6.45 5.88
CA THR A 192 14.11 -7.44 5.00
C THR A 192 13.15 -8.58 4.66
N GLU A 193 12.37 -9.06 5.65
CA GLU A 193 11.33 -10.05 5.39
C GLU A 193 10.21 -9.48 4.52
N TRP A 194 9.76 -8.26 4.81
CA TRP A 194 8.72 -7.58 4.01
C TRP A 194 9.10 -7.56 2.53
N LYS A 195 10.33 -7.15 2.23
CA LYS A 195 10.86 -6.99 0.88
C LYS A 195 11.18 -8.33 0.19
N GLY A 196 11.58 -9.32 0.96
CA GLY A 196 12.06 -10.62 0.46
C GLY A 196 10.99 -11.70 0.27
N VAL A 197 9.72 -11.38 0.49
CA VAL A 197 8.59 -12.30 0.29
C VAL A 197 7.89 -11.96 -1.04
N SER A 198 7.53 -12.97 -1.82
CA SER A 198 6.62 -12.84 -2.97
C SER A 198 5.32 -13.60 -2.72
N GLU A 199 4.41 -13.63 -3.71
CA GLU A 199 3.17 -14.41 -3.61
C GLU A 199 3.45 -15.88 -3.33
N THR A 200 4.37 -16.45 -4.11
CA THR A 200 4.58 -17.89 -4.18
C THR A 200 5.70 -18.38 -3.29
N GLY A 201 6.49 -17.50 -2.68
CA GLY A 201 7.56 -17.95 -1.79
C GLY A 201 8.45 -16.87 -1.23
N SER A 202 9.50 -17.33 -0.54
CA SER A 202 10.61 -16.50 -0.07
C SER A 202 11.92 -17.29 -0.16
N ALA A 203 13.05 -16.60 -0.20
CA ALA A 203 14.35 -17.26 -0.10
C ALA A 203 14.54 -17.94 1.28
N VAL A 204 15.46 -18.90 1.38
CA VAL A 204 15.67 -19.72 2.59
C VAL A 204 16.17 -18.91 3.79
N ASP A 205 16.86 -17.79 3.54
CA ASP A 205 17.37 -16.86 4.53
C ASP A 205 16.36 -15.77 4.92
N ILE A 206 15.17 -15.79 4.31
CA ILE A 206 14.07 -14.88 4.64
C ILE A 206 13.09 -15.58 5.60
N GLY A 207 12.76 -14.87 6.69
CA GLY A 207 11.73 -15.29 7.64
C GLY A 207 12.15 -16.46 8.51
N ASP A 208 11.31 -17.49 8.56
CA ASP A 208 11.52 -18.71 9.35
C ASP A 208 12.16 -19.86 8.55
N GLY A 209 12.62 -19.60 7.32
CA GLY A 209 13.25 -20.59 6.44
C GLY A 209 12.27 -21.60 5.82
N SER A 210 10.96 -21.40 5.99
CA SER A 210 9.94 -22.28 5.39
C SER A 210 9.77 -22.11 3.87
N GLY A 211 10.29 -21.02 3.30
CA GLY A 211 10.12 -20.68 1.89
C GLY A 211 8.70 -20.24 1.50
N ARG A 212 7.83 -20.00 2.48
CA ARG A 212 6.43 -19.61 2.26
C ARG A 212 6.30 -18.19 1.69
N GLY A 213 5.33 -18.03 0.80
CA GLY A 213 4.90 -16.75 0.25
C GLY A 213 3.66 -16.22 0.96
N TRP A 214 3.26 -14.98 0.63
CA TRP A 214 2.02 -14.42 1.19
C TRP A 214 0.75 -15.11 0.62
N GLY A 215 0.89 -15.88 -0.46
CA GLY A 215 -0.11 -16.79 -1.01
C GLY A 215 -0.51 -17.94 -0.08
N ASP A 216 0.38 -18.33 0.85
CA ASP A 216 0.21 -19.48 1.75
C ASP A 216 -0.60 -19.17 3.02
N VAL A 217 -0.99 -17.92 3.21
CA VAL A 217 -1.83 -17.49 4.34
C VAL A 217 -3.14 -16.89 3.83
N ARG A 218 -4.12 -16.76 4.73
CA ARG A 218 -5.40 -16.11 4.46
C ARG A 218 -5.73 -15.11 5.55
N LEU A 219 -6.27 -13.97 5.16
CA LEU A 219 -6.81 -12.99 6.09
C LEU A 219 -8.14 -13.50 6.68
N PRO A 220 -8.53 -13.04 7.88
CA PRO A 220 -9.82 -13.40 8.45
C PRO A 220 -10.98 -13.03 7.52
N GLY A 221 -11.87 -14.00 7.23
CA GLY A 221 -13.04 -13.79 6.37
C GLY A 221 -12.73 -13.60 4.90
N GLU A 222 -11.49 -13.86 4.48
CA GLU A 222 -11.12 -13.84 3.07
C GLU A 222 -11.82 -15.00 2.33
N ARG A 223 -12.49 -14.67 1.21
CA ARG A 223 -13.13 -15.66 0.34
C ARG A 223 -12.14 -16.18 -0.70
N GLU A 224 -12.30 -17.44 -1.12
CA GLU A 224 -11.51 -18.06 -2.21
C GLU A 224 -11.69 -17.36 -3.55
#